data_AF-A0A131XI49-F1
#
_entry.id   AF-A0A131XI49-F1
#
_cell.length_a   1.000
_cell.length_b   1.000
_cell.length_c   1.000
_cell.angle_alpha   90.00
_cell.angle_beta   90.00
_cell.angle_gamma   90.00
#
_symmetry.space_group_name_H-M   'P 1'
#
loop_
_entity.id
_entity.type
_entity.pdbx_description
1 polymer ?
#
loop_
_entity_poly.entity_id
_entity_poly.type
_entity_poly.pdbx_seq_one_letter_code
_entity_poly.pdbx_strand_id
1 'polypeptide(L)'
;ETHNLLKALIPRRKDSLYDTYSVQVSYVTLLCAARKIPGFKFWEQADPKVLLALMAMNKPRLSLQVATLLRNSYFNPDAADRRQNLERCLLLYNLNPSAFNVFYSRLTHIAPLKPIVEFLITVCKVLLHNTTLFRKTCSKENLLPDELAGEEVNGTEVYKNQKPMEERSVHILVETLAVTYSSLSMQKDVTSDELKPRWKFLVALMKKTVNELFQITDKQLWKRSVNAEQQSSLTQSNAMSGANTEHGSLGLQISVLSAASLLPRDEAGNLSLRCFSMLRSFLTVPNNGAQLVLSEEAKQCVLFMCNMHRAADVLALVVESVEELQNKQTPVKQRRVRFCVERRPCNPLLGLQVLRQLLESPHLQVTLLKHHTVPLFDTWSVLLRIADSLKDLLCISNGRMAAQSEMMTAFDLFLLLTYVLHGKKHPVTGEQFTALATFERQMEWIQEHLLPKVPRLAGRRRELSVQVIKTYLKVARAVFMAQWATFDFAEKVLRFLELCKEMAEADCLKEDIDQIPPVMRRFMRVFVENEQQASAITTLLEKFGCEETSEKSSSRRSCRSLKGGSKTDATVGDEPMVVSDGDVSN
;
A
#
# COMPACT_ATOMS: atom_id res chain seq x y z
N GLU A 1 -49.90 10.34 -14.83
CA GLU A 1 -49.92 9.34 -15.92
C GLU A 1 -48.52 8.96 -16.44
N THR A 2 -47.58 9.89 -16.61
CA THR A 2 -46.18 9.64 -17.02
C THR A 2 -45.41 8.61 -16.18
N HIS A 3 -45.68 8.52 -14.87
CA HIS A 3 -45.05 7.53 -13.99
C HIS A 3 -45.40 6.06 -14.30
N ASN A 4 -46.61 5.78 -14.83
CA ASN A 4 -47.02 4.42 -15.16
C ASN A 4 -46.36 3.92 -16.46
N LEU A 5 -46.16 4.82 -17.44
CA LEU A 5 -45.43 4.53 -18.68
C LEU A 5 -43.94 4.23 -18.42
N LEU A 6 -43.28 5.02 -17.57
CA LEU A 6 -41.90 4.76 -17.16
C LEU A 6 -41.74 3.41 -16.46
N LYS A 7 -42.69 3.05 -15.58
CA LYS A 7 -42.70 1.75 -14.89
C LYS A 7 -42.83 0.56 -15.85
N ALA A 8 -43.50 0.74 -17.00
CA ALA A 8 -43.65 -0.28 -18.03
C ALA A 8 -42.43 -0.43 -18.97
N LEU A 9 -41.61 0.61 -19.13
CA LEU A 9 -40.47 0.61 -20.05
C LEU A 9 -39.16 0.10 -19.42
N ILE A 10 -38.94 0.33 -18.12
CA ILE A 10 -37.74 -0.11 -17.40
C ILE A 10 -37.55 -1.65 -17.42
N PRO A 11 -38.58 -2.49 -17.25
CA PRO A 11 -38.43 -3.95 -17.22
C PRO A 11 -37.87 -4.58 -18.50
N ARG A 12 -38.01 -3.91 -19.65
CA ARG A 12 -37.60 -4.45 -20.96
C ARG A 12 -36.10 -4.37 -21.23
N ARG A 13 -35.29 -3.91 -20.26
CA ARG A 13 -33.87 -3.59 -20.46
C ARG A 13 -32.92 -4.21 -19.43
N LYS A 14 -33.28 -5.33 -18.80
CA LYS A 14 -32.45 -6.00 -17.76
C LYS A 14 -31.03 -6.32 -18.25
N ASP A 15 -30.88 -6.63 -19.52
CA ASP A 15 -29.59 -6.97 -20.14
C ASP A 15 -28.60 -5.78 -20.16
N SER A 16 -29.09 -4.55 -19.97
CA SER A 16 -28.26 -3.33 -19.90
C SER A 16 -27.24 -3.35 -18.75
N LEU A 17 -27.46 -4.19 -17.73
CA LEU A 17 -26.50 -4.37 -16.63
C LEU A 17 -25.27 -5.18 -17.05
N TYR A 18 -25.36 -5.96 -18.13
CA TYR A 18 -24.27 -6.79 -18.66
C TYR A 18 -23.55 -6.14 -19.87
N ASP A 19 -24.00 -4.97 -20.29
CA ASP A 19 -23.47 -4.23 -21.44
C ASP A 19 -22.19 -3.46 -21.06
N THR A 20 -21.69 -2.64 -21.97
CA THR A 20 -20.57 -1.72 -21.80
C THR A 20 -20.76 -0.79 -20.61
N TYR A 21 -19.64 -0.33 -20.05
CA TYR A 21 -19.62 0.55 -18.88
C TYR A 21 -20.52 1.79 -19.02
N SER A 22 -20.60 2.38 -20.21
CA SER A 22 -21.44 3.56 -20.47
C SER A 22 -22.94 3.26 -20.35
N VAL A 23 -23.37 2.10 -20.83
CA VAL A 23 -24.76 1.62 -20.76
C VAL A 23 -25.10 1.23 -19.32
N GLN A 24 -24.20 0.53 -18.63
CA GLN A 24 -24.35 0.19 -17.22
C GLN A 24 -24.59 1.43 -16.34
N VAL A 25 -23.73 2.45 -16.49
CA VAL A 25 -23.87 3.73 -15.76
C VAL A 25 -25.21 4.39 -16.07
N SER A 26 -25.58 4.49 -17.34
CA SER A 26 -26.83 5.13 -17.76
C SER A 26 -28.06 4.40 -17.21
N TYR A 27 -28.05 3.07 -17.24
CA TYR A 27 -29.15 2.25 -16.73
C TYR A 27 -29.26 2.33 -15.21
N VAL A 28 -28.16 2.25 -14.46
CA VAL A 28 -28.19 2.43 -12.99
C VAL A 28 -28.64 3.85 -12.63
N THR A 29 -28.25 4.86 -13.41
CA THR A 29 -28.75 6.24 -13.25
C THR A 29 -30.27 6.31 -13.39
N LEU A 30 -30.82 5.63 -14.42
CA LEU A 30 -32.26 5.52 -14.61
C LEU A 30 -32.94 4.81 -13.43
N LEU A 31 -32.37 3.73 -12.91
CA LEU A 31 -32.88 3.03 -11.72
C LEU A 31 -32.89 3.93 -10.47
N CYS A 32 -31.84 4.73 -10.26
CA CYS A 32 -31.79 5.73 -9.19
C CYS A 32 -32.91 6.77 -9.31
N ALA A 33 -33.19 7.26 -10.52
CA ALA A 33 -34.29 8.18 -10.76
C ALA A 33 -35.66 7.50 -10.53
N ALA A 34 -35.83 6.28 -11.06
CA ALA A 34 -37.06 5.51 -10.93
C ALA A 34 -37.38 5.10 -9.48
N ARG A 35 -36.36 4.91 -8.63
CA ARG A 35 -36.53 4.63 -7.20
C ARG A 35 -37.31 5.73 -6.45
N LYS A 36 -37.32 6.96 -6.96
CA LYS A 36 -38.11 8.07 -6.39
C LYS A 36 -39.61 7.96 -6.67
N ILE A 37 -40.02 7.05 -7.55
CA ILE A 37 -41.43 6.82 -7.90
C ILE A 37 -42.07 5.96 -6.79
N PRO A 38 -43.17 6.41 -6.17
CA PRO A 38 -43.87 5.63 -5.15
C PRO A 38 -44.23 4.21 -5.63
N GLY A 39 -43.94 3.20 -4.80
CA GLY A 39 -44.22 1.80 -5.10
C GLY A 39 -43.36 1.18 -6.21
N PHE A 40 -42.32 1.87 -6.70
CA PHE A 40 -41.33 1.28 -7.59
C PHE A 40 -40.31 0.44 -6.80
N LYS A 41 -40.13 -0.81 -7.21
CA LYS A 41 -39.22 -1.76 -6.57
C LYS A 41 -38.10 -2.11 -7.54
N PHE A 42 -36.95 -1.44 -7.42
CA PHE A 42 -35.84 -1.61 -8.37
C PHE A 42 -35.33 -3.06 -8.41
N TRP A 43 -35.44 -3.82 -7.33
CA TRP A 43 -35.00 -5.22 -7.25
C TRP A 43 -35.85 -6.18 -8.11
N GLU A 44 -37.05 -5.78 -8.54
CA GLU A 44 -37.82 -6.55 -9.53
C GLU A 44 -37.23 -6.40 -10.94
N GLN A 45 -36.45 -5.33 -11.17
CA GLN A 45 -35.89 -4.93 -12.47
C GLN A 45 -34.38 -5.15 -12.57
N ALA A 46 -33.69 -5.21 -11.45
CA ALA A 46 -32.26 -5.45 -11.36
C ALA A 46 -31.98 -6.43 -10.22
N ASP A 47 -31.42 -7.60 -10.53
CA ASP A 47 -31.04 -8.58 -9.51
C ASP A 47 -30.02 -7.95 -8.55
N PRO A 48 -30.31 -7.91 -7.23
CA PRO A 48 -29.37 -7.42 -6.23
C PRO A 48 -27.98 -8.05 -6.35
N LYS A 49 -27.86 -9.34 -6.70
CA LYS A 49 -26.56 -10.00 -6.87
C LYS A 49 -25.72 -9.38 -7.99
N VAL A 50 -26.38 -9.04 -9.11
CA VAL A 50 -25.74 -8.37 -10.25
C VAL A 50 -25.29 -6.96 -9.86
N LEU A 51 -26.15 -6.22 -9.15
CA LEU A 51 -25.78 -4.89 -8.64
C LEU A 51 -24.58 -4.96 -7.70
N LEU A 52 -24.55 -5.92 -6.76
CA LEU A 52 -23.41 -6.12 -5.87
C LEU A 52 -22.12 -6.43 -6.64
N ALA A 53 -22.18 -7.28 -7.67
CA ALA A 53 -21.03 -7.57 -8.52
C ALA A 53 -20.52 -6.33 -9.26
N LEU A 54 -21.42 -5.51 -9.83
CA LEU A 54 -21.05 -4.25 -10.49
C LEU A 54 -20.41 -3.24 -9.51
N MET A 55 -20.91 -3.18 -8.27
CA MET A 55 -20.31 -2.36 -7.22
C MET A 55 -18.91 -2.85 -6.85
N ALA A 56 -18.71 -4.17 -6.72
CA ALA A 56 -17.43 -4.79 -6.40
C ALA A 56 -16.32 -4.52 -7.44
N MET A 57 -16.67 -4.25 -8.71
CA MET A 57 -15.71 -3.83 -9.74
C MET A 57 -15.02 -2.50 -9.42
N ASN A 58 -15.55 -1.72 -8.46
CA ASN A 58 -14.99 -0.45 -7.98
C ASN A 58 -14.70 0.60 -9.08
N LYS A 59 -15.47 0.59 -10.17
CA LYS A 59 -15.40 1.63 -11.20
C LYS A 59 -16.06 2.91 -10.66
N PRO A 60 -15.33 4.04 -10.54
CA PRO A 60 -15.71 5.15 -9.64
C PRO A 60 -17.15 5.67 -9.77
N ARG A 61 -17.64 5.90 -11.00
CA ARG A 61 -19.00 6.43 -11.21
C ARG A 61 -20.06 5.35 -11.02
N LEU A 62 -19.86 4.18 -11.60
CA LEU A 62 -20.82 3.08 -11.52
C LEU A 62 -21.00 2.60 -10.08
N SER A 63 -19.90 2.36 -9.36
CA SER A 63 -19.98 1.88 -7.97
C SER A 63 -20.64 2.89 -7.04
N LEU A 64 -20.42 4.20 -7.25
CA LEU A 64 -21.10 5.25 -6.48
C LEU A 64 -22.61 5.26 -6.75
N GLN A 65 -23.03 5.13 -8.01
CA GLN A 65 -24.43 5.08 -8.37
C GLN A 65 -25.12 3.82 -7.84
N VAL A 66 -24.47 2.66 -7.94
CA VAL A 66 -25.01 1.43 -7.37
C VAL A 66 -25.10 1.53 -5.84
N ALA A 67 -24.07 2.05 -5.16
CA ALA A 67 -24.12 2.28 -3.72
C ALA A 67 -25.25 3.24 -3.32
N THR A 68 -25.48 4.29 -4.11
CA THR A 68 -26.62 5.22 -3.93
C THR A 68 -27.95 4.48 -4.09
N LEU A 69 -28.08 3.66 -5.14
CA LEU A 69 -29.27 2.84 -5.38
C LEU A 69 -29.52 1.84 -4.26
N LEU A 70 -28.47 1.32 -3.60
CA LEU A 70 -28.57 0.30 -2.55
C LEU A 70 -28.56 0.90 -1.14
N ARG A 71 -28.43 2.23 -0.99
CA ARG A 71 -28.22 2.91 0.29
C ARG A 71 -29.17 2.41 1.37
N ASN A 72 -30.47 2.66 1.28
CA ASN A 72 -31.39 2.28 2.37
C ASN A 72 -31.58 0.76 2.53
N SER A 73 -31.03 -0.08 1.64
CA SER A 73 -31.02 -1.54 1.81
C SER A 73 -29.93 -1.97 2.79
N TYR A 74 -28.76 -1.34 2.74
CA TYR A 74 -27.60 -1.71 3.56
C TYR A 74 -27.19 -0.68 4.62
N PHE A 75 -27.68 0.55 4.50
CA PHE A 75 -27.56 1.64 5.47
C PHE A 75 -28.73 2.61 5.34
N ASN A 76 -29.69 2.56 6.26
CA ASN A 76 -30.78 3.53 6.29
C ASN A 76 -30.48 4.62 7.32
N PRO A 77 -30.22 5.88 6.89
CA PRO A 77 -29.97 6.98 7.82
C PRO A 77 -31.19 7.31 8.69
N ASP A 78 -32.39 6.96 8.22
CA ASP A 78 -33.68 7.25 8.86
C ASP A 78 -34.20 6.04 9.67
N ALA A 79 -33.37 5.02 9.91
CA ALA A 79 -33.78 3.85 10.69
C ALA A 79 -34.08 4.24 12.15
N ALA A 80 -35.27 3.89 12.63
CA ALA A 80 -35.67 4.13 14.01
C ALA A 80 -34.77 3.38 15.01
N ASP A 81 -34.44 2.12 14.71
CA ASP A 81 -33.44 1.36 15.47
C ASP A 81 -32.12 1.29 14.70
N ARG A 82 -31.08 1.88 15.29
CA ARG A 82 -29.72 1.91 14.74
C ARG A 82 -29.10 0.51 14.64
N ARG A 83 -29.57 -0.46 15.42
CA ARG A 83 -29.10 -1.86 15.34
C ARG A 83 -29.45 -2.50 13.99
N GLN A 84 -30.49 -2.03 13.30
CA GLN A 84 -30.82 -2.52 11.95
C GLN A 84 -29.68 -2.29 10.96
N ASN A 85 -28.93 -1.18 11.10
CA ASN A 85 -27.77 -0.92 10.25
C ASN A 85 -26.60 -1.87 10.56
N LEU A 86 -26.49 -2.42 11.79
CA LEU A 86 -25.51 -3.47 12.10
C LEU A 86 -25.87 -4.79 11.40
N GLU A 87 -27.13 -5.20 11.45
CA GLU A 87 -27.58 -6.44 10.80
C GLU A 87 -27.39 -6.37 9.28
N ARG A 88 -27.72 -5.23 8.69
CA ARG A 88 -27.54 -4.95 7.27
C ARG A 88 -26.08 -4.94 6.85
N CYS A 89 -25.20 -4.45 7.72
CA CYS A 89 -23.76 -4.47 7.56
C CYS A 89 -23.22 -5.91 7.49
N LEU A 90 -23.61 -6.74 8.47
CA LEU A 90 -23.27 -8.16 8.51
C LEU A 90 -23.81 -8.90 7.28
N LEU A 91 -25.05 -8.60 6.88
CA LEU A 91 -25.67 -9.17 5.69
C LEU A 91 -24.89 -8.83 4.41
N LEU A 92 -24.55 -7.55 4.20
CA LEU A 92 -23.84 -7.12 2.99
C LEU A 92 -22.48 -7.82 2.86
N TYR A 93 -21.74 -7.92 3.97
CA TYR A 93 -20.48 -8.64 3.99
C TYR A 93 -20.65 -10.10 3.60
N ASN A 94 -21.65 -10.78 4.18
CA ASN A 94 -21.92 -12.18 3.89
C ASN A 94 -22.39 -12.43 2.45
N LEU A 95 -23.06 -11.46 1.82
CA LEU A 95 -23.46 -11.55 0.42
C LEU A 95 -22.29 -11.31 -0.53
N ASN A 96 -21.46 -10.29 -0.27
CA ASN A 96 -20.32 -9.94 -1.11
C ASN A 96 -19.32 -9.03 -0.36
N PRO A 97 -18.19 -9.56 0.15
CA PRO A 97 -17.18 -8.79 0.88
C PRO A 97 -16.53 -7.66 0.06
N SER A 98 -16.33 -7.87 -1.25
CA SER A 98 -15.77 -6.84 -2.12
C SER A 98 -16.74 -5.67 -2.30
N ALA A 99 -18.02 -5.95 -2.50
CA ALA A 99 -19.07 -4.92 -2.59
C ALA A 99 -19.25 -4.21 -1.25
N PHE A 100 -19.18 -4.92 -0.13
CA PHE A 100 -19.19 -4.36 1.21
C PHE A 100 -18.12 -3.27 1.39
N ASN A 101 -16.86 -3.58 1.03
CA ASN A 101 -15.75 -2.64 1.17
C ASN A 101 -15.95 -1.38 0.31
N VAL A 102 -16.46 -1.55 -0.91
CA VAL A 102 -16.78 -0.42 -1.80
C VAL A 102 -17.96 0.40 -1.28
N PHE A 103 -18.99 -0.24 -0.69
CA PHE A 103 -20.17 0.46 -0.16
C PHE A 103 -19.81 1.33 1.03
N TYR A 104 -19.14 0.76 2.04
CA TYR A 104 -18.81 1.47 3.29
C TYR A 104 -17.72 2.54 3.10
N SER A 105 -16.78 2.34 2.18
CA SER A 105 -15.79 3.38 1.82
C SER A 105 -16.42 4.59 1.11
N ARG A 106 -17.61 4.42 0.52
CA ARG A 106 -18.35 5.47 -0.18
C ARG A 106 -19.49 6.06 0.66
N LEU A 107 -19.65 5.62 1.91
CA LEU A 107 -20.83 5.96 2.70
C LEU A 107 -20.98 7.47 2.91
N THR A 108 -19.87 8.18 3.08
CA THR A 108 -19.79 9.65 3.21
C THR A 108 -20.29 10.42 1.98
N HIS A 109 -20.31 9.78 0.81
CA HIS A 109 -20.82 10.39 -0.43
C HIS A 109 -22.32 10.16 -0.64
N ILE A 110 -22.90 9.16 0.04
CA ILE A 110 -24.29 8.74 -0.22
C ILE A 110 -25.22 8.97 0.97
N ALA A 111 -24.69 9.21 2.17
CA ALA A 111 -25.47 9.43 3.39
C ALA A 111 -24.97 10.65 4.18
N PRO A 112 -25.83 11.30 4.98
CA PRO A 112 -25.41 12.41 5.85
C PRO A 112 -24.41 11.94 6.92
N LEU A 113 -23.46 12.82 7.28
CA LEU A 113 -22.35 12.47 8.18
C LEU A 113 -22.81 12.11 9.61
N LYS A 114 -23.85 12.77 10.12
CA LYS A 114 -24.37 12.57 11.48
C LYS A 114 -24.82 11.12 11.75
N PRO A 115 -25.71 10.50 10.93
CA PRO A 115 -26.02 9.07 10.99
C PRO A 115 -24.80 8.16 10.87
N ILE A 116 -23.80 8.51 10.05
CA ILE A 116 -22.58 7.70 9.88
C ILE A 116 -21.76 7.66 11.18
N VAL A 117 -21.50 8.83 11.77
CA VAL A 117 -20.79 8.94 13.06
C VAL A 117 -21.52 8.15 14.14
N GLU A 118 -22.84 8.26 14.19
CA GLU A 118 -23.69 7.56 15.15
C GLU A 118 -23.72 6.04 14.95
N PHE A 119 -23.65 5.59 13.71
CA PHE A 119 -23.50 4.18 13.37
C PHE A 119 -22.15 3.64 13.85
N LEU A 120 -21.05 4.35 13.61
CA LEU A 120 -19.73 3.93 14.08
C LEU A 120 -19.61 3.91 15.61
N ILE A 121 -20.24 4.87 16.29
CA ILE A 121 -20.36 4.83 17.77
C ILE A 121 -21.07 3.56 18.22
N THR A 122 -22.16 3.19 17.53
CA THR A 122 -22.92 1.97 17.82
C THR A 122 -22.07 0.72 17.61
N VAL A 123 -21.32 0.65 16.49
CA VAL A 123 -20.35 -0.43 16.21
C VAL A 123 -19.35 -0.57 17.35
N CYS A 124 -18.72 0.53 17.77
CA CYS A 124 -17.76 0.50 18.89
C CYS A 124 -18.37 0.03 20.21
N LYS A 125 -19.59 0.48 20.54
CA LYS A 125 -20.30 0.02 21.75
C LYS A 125 -20.55 -1.48 21.74
N VAL A 126 -20.99 -2.04 20.61
CA VAL A 126 -21.23 -3.48 20.45
C VAL A 126 -19.93 -4.27 20.58
N LEU A 127 -18.86 -3.81 19.93
CA LEU A 127 -17.53 -4.43 20.02
C LEU A 127 -17.00 -4.42 21.47
N LEU A 128 -17.11 -3.30 22.17
CA LEU A 128 -16.70 -3.19 23.58
C LEU A 128 -17.53 -4.10 24.49
N HIS A 129 -18.86 -4.11 24.32
CA HIS A 129 -19.72 -5.02 25.07
C HIS A 129 -19.30 -6.48 24.84
N ASN A 130 -19.03 -6.86 23.58
CA ASN A 130 -18.58 -8.21 23.27
C ASN A 130 -17.24 -8.56 23.93
N THR A 131 -16.27 -7.64 23.94
CA THR A 131 -15.00 -7.81 24.68
C THR A 131 -15.25 -8.07 26.17
N THR A 132 -16.19 -7.36 26.79
CA THR A 132 -16.51 -7.59 28.22
C THR A 132 -17.15 -8.96 28.46
N LEU A 133 -18.02 -9.43 27.56
CA LEU A 133 -18.58 -10.78 27.63
C LEU A 133 -17.49 -11.85 27.48
N PHE A 134 -16.60 -11.69 26.50
CA PHE A 134 -15.47 -12.60 26.26
C PHE A 134 -14.55 -12.71 27.48
N ARG A 135 -14.26 -11.59 28.16
CA ARG A 135 -13.45 -11.60 29.39
C ARG A 135 -14.14 -12.37 30.51
N LYS A 136 -15.45 -12.17 30.70
CA LYS A 136 -16.23 -12.87 31.73
C LYS A 136 -16.28 -14.38 31.50
N THR A 137 -16.40 -14.83 30.25
CA THR A 137 -16.38 -16.26 29.93
C THR A 137 -15.02 -16.89 30.20
N CYS A 138 -13.91 -16.23 29.81
CA CYS A 138 -12.57 -16.76 30.05
C CYS A 138 -12.14 -16.75 31.53
N SER A 139 -12.69 -15.87 32.36
CA SER A 139 -12.41 -15.86 33.81
C SER A 139 -13.09 -17.01 34.56
N LYS A 140 -14.20 -17.55 34.05
CA LYS A 140 -14.93 -18.67 34.68
C LYS A 140 -14.30 -20.04 34.42
N GLU A 141 -13.55 -20.20 33.32
CA GLU A 141 -12.83 -21.46 33.01
C GLU A 141 -11.61 -21.73 33.91
N ASN A 142 -11.13 -20.74 34.67
CA ASN A 142 -9.93 -20.87 35.52
C ASN A 142 -10.23 -21.03 37.02
N LEU A 143 -11.48 -21.24 37.41
CA LEU A 143 -11.85 -21.46 38.81
C LEU A 143 -12.42 -22.87 38.96
N LEU A 144 -11.74 -23.70 39.76
CA LEU A 144 -12.33 -24.89 40.39
C LEU A 144 -13.59 -24.47 41.15
N PRO A 145 -14.63 -25.32 41.21
CA PRO A 145 -15.88 -24.97 41.85
C PRO A 145 -15.66 -24.91 43.36
N ASP A 146 -15.45 -23.71 43.90
CA ASP A 146 -15.58 -23.46 45.32
C ASP A 146 -16.99 -22.94 45.56
N GLU A 147 -17.81 -23.80 46.15
CA GLU A 147 -19.07 -23.41 46.76
C GLU A 147 -18.77 -22.35 47.81
N LEU A 148 -19.44 -21.19 47.72
CA LEU A 148 -19.63 -20.14 48.73
C LEU A 148 -19.51 -18.74 48.08
N ALA A 149 -20.56 -18.31 47.38
CA ALA A 149 -20.75 -16.91 47.05
C ALA A 149 -22.10 -16.45 47.58
N GLY A 150 -22.04 -15.71 48.70
CA GLY A 150 -23.15 -15.00 49.30
C GLY A 150 -23.71 -13.91 48.38
N GLU A 151 -24.97 -13.59 48.66
CA GLU A 151 -25.82 -12.65 47.96
C GLU A 151 -25.24 -11.23 47.93
N GLU A 152 -25.09 -10.66 46.74
CA GLU A 152 -25.22 -9.22 46.54
C GLU A 152 -26.19 -8.93 45.39
N VAL A 153 -27.25 -8.21 45.74
CA VAL A 153 -28.38 -7.82 44.91
C VAL A 153 -28.23 -6.34 44.57
N ASN A 154 -28.02 -6.01 43.29
CA ASN A 154 -28.91 -5.13 42.49
C ASN A 154 -28.25 -4.59 41.21
N GLY A 155 -28.95 -4.74 40.08
CA GLY A 155 -28.81 -3.88 38.88
C GLY A 155 -28.19 -4.49 37.62
N THR A 156 -27.59 -5.69 37.66
CA THR A 156 -26.85 -6.27 36.51
C THR A 156 -27.39 -7.63 36.06
N GLU A 157 -28.69 -7.89 36.21
CA GLU A 157 -29.27 -9.21 35.94
C GLU A 157 -29.64 -9.46 34.47
N VAL A 158 -29.81 -8.41 33.65
CA VAL A 158 -30.27 -8.55 32.24
C VAL A 158 -29.19 -9.13 31.30
N TYR A 159 -27.93 -9.23 31.74
CA TYR A 159 -26.80 -9.63 30.88
C TYR A 159 -26.07 -10.91 31.34
N LYS A 160 -26.55 -11.60 32.39
CA LYS A 160 -25.83 -12.77 32.97
C LYS A 160 -25.74 -13.97 32.00
N ASN A 161 -26.59 -14.04 30.96
CA ASN A 161 -26.68 -15.20 30.06
C ASN A 161 -26.36 -14.89 28.58
N GLN A 162 -25.83 -13.72 28.24
CA GLN A 162 -25.51 -13.41 26.84
C GLN A 162 -24.17 -14.05 26.43
N LYS A 163 -24.23 -14.92 25.40
CA LYS A 163 -23.04 -15.49 24.77
C LYS A 163 -22.26 -14.41 24.01
N PRO A 164 -20.91 -14.42 24.04
CA PRO A 164 -20.13 -13.56 23.16
C PRO A 164 -20.48 -13.83 21.69
N MET A 165 -20.47 -12.77 20.90
CA MET A 165 -20.69 -12.78 19.47
C MET A 165 -19.58 -13.57 18.76
N GLU A 166 -19.95 -14.25 17.67
CA GLU A 166 -19.03 -15.02 16.84
C GLU A 166 -17.88 -14.16 16.31
N GLU A 167 -16.67 -14.74 16.27
CA GLU A 167 -15.44 -14.06 15.82
C GLU A 167 -15.59 -13.43 14.43
N ARG A 168 -16.27 -14.12 13.51
CA ARG A 168 -16.55 -13.60 12.16
C ARG A 168 -17.36 -12.30 12.19
N SER A 169 -18.39 -12.22 13.03
CA SER A 169 -19.19 -11.00 13.17
C SER A 169 -18.38 -9.87 13.81
N VAL A 170 -17.49 -10.18 14.76
CA VAL A 170 -16.54 -9.19 15.32
C VAL A 170 -15.63 -8.65 14.22
N HIS A 171 -15.04 -9.54 13.41
CA HIS A 171 -14.18 -9.16 12.29
C HIS A 171 -14.89 -8.22 11.32
N ILE A 172 -16.11 -8.56 10.89
CA ILE A 172 -16.90 -7.71 9.97
C ILE A 172 -17.14 -6.32 10.57
N LEU A 173 -17.50 -6.24 11.85
CA LEU A 173 -17.73 -4.95 12.50
C LEU A 173 -16.44 -4.11 12.65
N VAL A 174 -15.29 -4.75 12.88
CA VAL A 174 -13.99 -4.05 12.90
C VAL A 174 -13.61 -3.57 11.51
N GLU A 175 -13.83 -4.38 10.46
CA GLU A 175 -13.59 -3.97 9.07
C GLU A 175 -14.51 -2.82 8.66
N THR A 176 -15.79 -2.87 9.05
CA THR A 176 -16.75 -1.76 8.89
C THR A 176 -16.21 -0.48 9.50
N LEU A 177 -15.70 -0.58 10.74
CA LEU A 177 -15.14 0.54 11.47
C LEU A 177 -13.94 1.13 10.72
N ALA A 178 -12.99 0.30 10.29
CA ALA A 178 -11.80 0.74 9.57
C ALA A 178 -12.16 1.42 8.24
N VAL A 179 -12.93 0.75 7.40
CA VAL A 179 -13.24 1.21 6.03
C VAL A 179 -14.09 2.47 6.04
N THR A 180 -15.13 2.52 6.88
CA THR A 180 -16.01 3.69 6.95
C THR A 180 -15.29 4.87 7.58
N TYR A 181 -14.55 4.65 8.67
CA TYR A 181 -13.82 5.73 9.35
C TYR A 181 -12.74 6.33 8.46
N SER A 182 -12.02 5.52 7.67
CA SER A 182 -11.02 6.02 6.72
C SER A 182 -11.60 7.05 5.73
N SER A 183 -12.81 6.80 5.21
CA SER A 183 -13.50 7.76 4.34
C SER A 183 -14.02 8.99 5.09
N LEU A 184 -14.41 8.81 6.35
CA LEU A 184 -15.00 9.84 7.21
C LEU A 184 -13.97 10.82 7.76
N SER A 185 -12.79 10.34 8.17
CA SER A 185 -11.72 11.17 8.72
C SER A 185 -11.15 12.17 7.71
N MET A 186 -11.35 11.92 6.41
CA MET A 186 -10.94 12.81 5.32
C MET A 186 -11.94 13.96 5.08
N GLN A 187 -13.13 13.93 5.69
CA GLN A 187 -14.17 14.95 5.51
C GLN A 187 -13.93 16.14 6.45
N LYS A 188 -13.75 17.34 5.89
CA LYS A 188 -13.54 18.57 6.67
C LYS A 188 -14.73 18.89 7.58
N ASP A 189 -15.94 18.61 7.12
CA ASP A 189 -17.20 18.93 7.79
C ASP A 189 -17.42 18.16 9.10
N VAL A 190 -16.68 17.09 9.33
CA VAL A 190 -16.74 16.33 10.60
C VAL A 190 -16.19 17.14 11.78
N THR A 191 -15.36 18.15 11.49
CA THR A 191 -14.81 19.08 12.49
C THR A 191 -15.66 20.34 12.68
N SER A 192 -16.81 20.44 11.99
CA SER A 192 -17.80 21.51 12.21
C SER A 192 -18.33 21.50 13.65
N ASP A 193 -18.76 22.66 14.15
CA ASP A 193 -19.17 22.81 15.55
C ASP A 193 -20.34 21.87 15.95
N GLU A 194 -21.23 21.53 15.01
CA GLU A 194 -22.34 20.59 15.27
C GLU A 194 -21.84 19.13 15.48
N LEU A 195 -20.86 18.68 14.70
CA LEU A 195 -20.40 17.28 14.71
C LEU A 195 -19.19 17.04 15.61
N LYS A 196 -18.42 18.08 15.90
CA LYS A 196 -17.16 18.02 16.66
C LYS A 196 -17.27 17.29 18.01
N PRO A 197 -18.30 17.49 18.86
CA PRO A 197 -18.43 16.73 20.11
C PRO A 197 -18.62 15.22 19.87
N ARG A 198 -19.44 14.85 18.88
CA ARG A 198 -19.71 13.45 18.54
C ARG A 198 -18.52 12.79 17.88
N TRP A 199 -17.78 13.53 17.05
CA TRP A 199 -16.53 13.09 16.47
C TRP A 199 -15.48 12.78 17.54
N LYS A 200 -15.24 13.72 18.48
CA LYS A 200 -14.32 13.48 19.60
C LYS A 200 -14.72 12.26 20.42
N PHE A 201 -16.02 12.10 20.69
CA PHE A 201 -16.54 10.93 21.39
C PHE A 201 -16.30 9.63 20.60
N LEU A 202 -16.53 9.63 19.29
CA LEU A 202 -16.25 8.48 18.43
C LEU A 202 -14.77 8.10 18.48
N VAL A 203 -13.86 9.06 18.31
CA VAL A 203 -12.40 8.82 18.35
C VAL A 203 -11.97 8.21 19.69
N ALA A 204 -12.42 8.77 20.82
CA ALA A 204 -12.13 8.25 22.14
C ALA A 204 -12.67 6.82 22.34
N LEU A 205 -13.88 6.56 21.83
CA LEU A 205 -14.51 5.25 21.90
C LEU A 205 -13.82 4.22 20.99
N MET A 206 -13.40 4.62 19.79
CA MET A 206 -12.61 3.80 18.87
C MET A 206 -11.28 3.41 19.49
N LYS A 207 -10.55 4.38 20.07
CA LYS A 207 -9.31 4.11 20.81
C LYS A 207 -9.51 3.04 21.87
N LYS A 208 -10.55 3.20 22.72
CA LYS A 208 -10.89 2.20 23.75
C LYS A 208 -11.20 0.84 23.12
N THR A 209 -12.04 0.82 22.08
CA THR A 209 -12.46 -0.40 21.38
C THR A 209 -11.28 -1.17 20.80
N VAL A 210 -10.43 -0.49 20.03
CA VAL A 210 -9.24 -1.07 19.40
C VAL A 210 -8.28 -1.59 20.46
N ASN A 211 -8.00 -0.83 21.52
CA ASN A 211 -7.11 -1.26 22.60
C ASN A 211 -7.60 -2.52 23.33
N GLU A 212 -8.91 -2.64 23.54
CA GLU A 212 -9.52 -3.80 24.18
C GLU A 212 -9.52 -5.02 23.25
N LEU A 213 -9.85 -4.85 21.97
CA LEU A 213 -9.80 -5.92 20.96
C LEU A 213 -8.37 -6.43 20.75
N PHE A 214 -7.41 -5.51 20.68
CA PHE A 214 -5.99 -5.84 20.52
C PHE A 214 -5.49 -6.73 21.66
N GLN A 215 -5.91 -6.47 22.91
CA GLN A 215 -5.56 -7.32 24.06
C GLN A 215 -6.13 -8.74 23.96
N ILE A 216 -7.32 -8.88 23.39
CA ILE A 216 -7.93 -10.21 23.20
C ILE A 216 -7.18 -10.97 22.12
N THR A 217 -6.93 -10.35 20.98
CA THR A 217 -6.25 -11.00 19.85
C THR A 217 -4.82 -11.38 20.18
N ASP A 218 -4.10 -10.53 20.93
CA ASP A 218 -2.72 -10.79 21.38
C ASP A 218 -2.64 -11.98 22.36
N LYS A 219 -3.58 -12.07 23.32
CA LYS A 219 -3.67 -13.23 24.23
C LYS A 219 -3.98 -14.54 23.49
N GLN A 220 -4.78 -14.49 22.43
CA GLN A 220 -5.05 -15.68 21.61
C GLN A 220 -3.81 -16.11 20.81
N LEU A 221 -3.00 -15.17 20.33
CA LEU A 221 -1.71 -15.47 19.68
C LEU A 221 -0.72 -16.14 20.65
N TRP A 222 -0.56 -15.60 21.85
CA TRP A 222 0.34 -16.19 22.86
C TRP A 222 -0.04 -17.64 23.19
N LYS A 223 -1.34 -17.92 23.38
CA LYS A 223 -1.81 -19.29 23.59
C LYS A 223 -1.51 -20.20 22.40
N ARG A 224 -1.60 -19.68 21.17
CA ARG A 224 -1.27 -20.43 19.95
C ARG A 224 0.23 -20.68 19.79
N SER A 225 1.08 -19.70 20.06
CA SER A 225 2.55 -19.87 19.95
C SER A 225 3.07 -20.88 20.95
N VAL A 226 2.58 -20.83 22.21
CA VAL A 226 2.92 -21.82 23.25
C VAL A 226 2.44 -23.22 22.86
N ASN A 227 1.22 -23.35 22.35
CA ASN A 227 0.68 -24.64 21.92
C ASN A 227 1.38 -25.19 20.66
N ALA A 228 1.78 -24.33 19.72
CA ALA A 228 2.52 -24.73 18.53
C ALA A 228 3.95 -25.16 18.86
N GLU A 229 4.62 -24.49 19.81
CA GLU A 229 5.92 -24.93 20.33
C GLU A 229 5.81 -26.28 21.08
N GLN A 230 4.75 -26.49 21.88
CA GLN A 230 4.47 -27.78 22.53
C GLN A 230 4.03 -28.90 21.58
N GLN A 231 3.37 -28.59 20.46
CA GLN A 231 3.03 -29.56 19.42
C GLN A 231 4.23 -29.90 18.54
N SER A 232 5.19 -28.97 18.37
CA SER A 232 6.43 -29.25 17.64
C SER A 232 7.37 -30.25 18.36
N SER A 233 7.18 -30.45 19.66
CA SER A 233 7.92 -31.46 20.46
C SER A 233 7.22 -32.82 20.55
N LEU A 234 5.99 -32.96 20.05
CA LEU A 234 5.20 -34.20 20.01
C LEU A 234 4.70 -34.47 18.58
N THR A 235 5.54 -35.20 17.83
CA THR A 235 5.37 -35.80 16.48
C THR A 235 4.05 -35.69 15.70
N GLN A 236 4.23 -35.47 14.39
CA GLN A 236 3.44 -35.98 13.24
C GLN A 236 2.30 -36.94 13.57
N SER A 237 1.08 -36.43 13.71
CA SER A 237 -0.18 -37.11 13.34
C SER A 237 -1.34 -36.16 13.66
N ASN A 238 -2.26 -35.99 12.70
CA ASN A 238 -3.54 -35.24 12.79
C ASN A 238 -3.53 -33.84 12.15
N ALA A 239 -3.32 -33.79 10.83
CA ALA A 239 -3.59 -32.63 10.01
C ALA A 239 -4.85 -32.85 9.15
N MET A 240 -6.07 -32.73 9.71
CA MET A 240 -7.30 -32.58 8.88
C MET A 240 -8.47 -31.79 9.51
N SER A 241 -8.33 -31.20 10.70
CA SER A 241 -9.47 -30.49 11.35
C SER A 241 -9.24 -28.98 11.64
N GLY A 242 -8.02 -28.45 11.45
CA GLY A 242 -7.65 -27.09 11.90
C GLY A 242 -7.92 -25.92 10.93
N ALA A 243 -8.14 -26.17 9.64
CA ALA A 243 -8.03 -25.13 8.61
C ALA A 243 -9.11 -24.01 8.67
N ASN A 244 -10.31 -24.28 9.24
CA ASN A 244 -11.42 -23.31 9.20
C ASN A 244 -11.39 -22.29 10.36
N THR A 245 -10.67 -22.55 11.45
CA THR A 245 -10.50 -21.61 12.59
C THR A 245 -9.21 -20.78 12.50
N GLU A 246 -8.27 -21.17 11.63
CA GLU A 246 -7.01 -20.47 11.43
C GLU A 246 -7.19 -19.13 10.70
N HIS A 247 -8.03 -19.08 9.66
CA HIS A 247 -8.26 -17.86 8.86
C HIS A 247 -9.08 -16.78 9.58
N GLY A 248 -9.96 -17.14 10.52
CA GLY A 248 -10.84 -16.17 11.22
C GLY A 248 -10.09 -15.20 12.14
N SER A 249 -9.08 -15.71 12.86
CA SER A 249 -8.33 -14.92 13.85
C SER A 249 -7.28 -13.99 13.24
N LEU A 250 -6.69 -14.40 12.10
CA LEU A 250 -5.75 -13.58 11.34
C LEU A 250 -6.46 -12.38 10.68
N GLY A 251 -7.63 -12.62 10.05
CA GLY A 251 -8.44 -11.54 9.47
C GLY A 251 -8.88 -10.51 10.50
N LEU A 252 -9.26 -10.95 11.70
CA LEU A 252 -9.60 -10.05 12.80
C LEU A 252 -8.42 -9.17 13.21
N GLN A 253 -7.22 -9.73 13.37
CA GLN A 253 -6.02 -8.95 13.73
C GLN A 253 -5.65 -7.90 12.69
N ILE A 254 -5.65 -8.28 11.41
CA ILE A 254 -5.42 -7.35 10.30
C ILE A 254 -6.43 -6.20 10.35
N SER A 255 -7.70 -6.51 10.61
CA SER A 255 -8.75 -5.50 10.73
C SER A 255 -8.57 -4.59 11.93
N VAL A 256 -8.15 -5.13 13.08
CA VAL A 256 -7.87 -4.35 14.29
C VAL A 256 -6.66 -3.43 14.07
N LEU A 257 -5.59 -3.92 13.45
CA LEU A 257 -4.42 -3.13 13.08
C LEU A 257 -4.77 -2.02 12.06
N SER A 258 -5.60 -2.35 11.08
CA SER A 258 -6.12 -1.38 10.11
C SER A 258 -6.92 -0.28 10.80
N ALA A 259 -7.87 -0.64 11.68
CA ALA A 259 -8.62 0.32 12.48
C ALA A 259 -7.72 1.15 13.42
N ALA A 260 -6.70 0.53 14.02
CA ALA A 260 -5.73 1.21 14.86
C ALA A 260 -4.95 2.27 14.08
N SER A 261 -4.58 1.98 12.82
CA SER A 261 -3.77 2.85 11.97
C SER A 261 -4.44 4.17 11.60
N LEU A 262 -5.75 4.26 11.84
CA LEU A 262 -6.58 5.44 11.60
C LEU A 262 -6.73 6.32 12.85
N LEU A 263 -6.28 5.87 14.02
CA LEU A 263 -6.37 6.66 15.26
C LEU A 263 -5.39 7.85 15.21
N PRO A 264 -5.74 9.00 15.85
CA PRO A 264 -4.83 10.12 15.98
C PRO A 264 -3.53 9.77 16.71
N ARG A 265 -2.45 10.45 16.33
CA ARG A 265 -1.06 10.17 16.74
C ARG A 265 -0.86 10.16 18.26
N ASP A 266 -1.44 11.13 18.95
CA ASP A 266 -1.22 11.32 20.40
C ASP A 266 -1.93 10.25 21.24
N GLU A 267 -2.78 9.45 20.61
CA GLU A 267 -3.70 8.58 21.33
C GLU A 267 -3.30 7.08 21.33
N ALA A 268 -2.32 6.65 20.53
CA ALA A 268 -2.02 5.21 20.35
C ALA A 268 -0.65 4.75 20.89
N GLY A 269 -0.03 5.46 21.84
CA GLY A 269 1.30 5.13 22.38
C GLY A 269 1.46 3.67 22.83
N ASN A 270 0.54 3.15 23.67
CA ASN A 270 0.60 1.76 24.14
C ASN A 270 0.39 0.72 23.02
N LEU A 271 -0.44 1.04 22.03
CA LEU A 271 -0.66 0.18 20.86
C LEU A 271 0.60 0.09 20.00
N SER A 272 1.33 1.20 19.83
CA SER A 272 2.58 1.23 19.07
C SER A 272 3.70 0.40 19.70
N LEU A 273 3.82 0.38 21.03
CA LEU A 273 4.79 -0.50 21.71
C LEU A 273 4.47 -1.98 21.51
N ARG A 274 3.19 -2.36 21.60
CA ARG A 274 2.76 -3.74 21.36
C ARG A 274 2.92 -4.16 19.91
N CYS A 275 2.52 -3.31 18.97
CA CYS A 275 2.71 -3.55 17.55
C CYS A 275 4.19 -3.69 17.18
N PHE A 276 5.07 -2.88 17.78
CA PHE A 276 6.51 -3.04 17.65
C PHE A 276 7.00 -4.40 18.15
N SER A 277 6.54 -4.84 19.34
CA SER A 277 6.86 -6.17 19.88
C SER A 277 6.39 -7.30 18.98
N MET A 278 5.17 -7.20 18.42
CA MET A 278 4.63 -8.16 17.46
C MET A 278 5.46 -8.19 16.18
N LEU A 279 5.77 -7.02 15.61
CA LEU A 279 6.62 -6.92 14.43
C LEU A 279 7.97 -7.60 14.67
N ARG A 280 8.61 -7.31 15.81
CA ARG A 280 9.86 -7.97 16.19
C ARG A 280 9.70 -9.49 16.26
N SER A 281 8.61 -10.00 16.86
CA SER A 281 8.35 -11.44 16.93
C SER A 281 8.25 -12.08 15.53
N PHE A 282 7.57 -11.42 14.58
CA PHE A 282 7.48 -11.88 13.19
C PHE A 282 8.84 -11.87 12.47
N LEU A 283 9.74 -10.98 12.86
CA LEU A 283 11.08 -10.91 12.27
C LEU A 283 12.07 -11.90 12.91
N THR A 284 11.82 -12.42 14.12
CA THR A 284 12.73 -13.34 14.83
C THR A 284 12.57 -14.83 14.47
N VAL A 285 11.89 -15.16 13.36
CA VAL A 285 11.62 -16.54 12.95
C VAL A 285 12.92 -17.25 12.47
N PRO A 286 13.21 -18.49 12.95
CA PRO A 286 14.41 -19.24 12.55
C PRO A 286 14.38 -19.66 11.07
N ASN A 287 15.56 -19.64 10.43
CA ASN A 287 15.77 -20.06 9.04
C ASN A 287 15.65 -21.60 8.91
N ASN A 288 14.44 -22.12 8.74
CA ASN A 288 14.20 -23.57 8.58
C ASN A 288 14.25 -24.05 7.12
N GLY A 289 14.85 -23.29 6.19
CA GLY A 289 15.02 -23.69 4.78
C GLY A 289 13.80 -23.49 3.87
N ALA A 290 12.67 -23.00 4.40
CA ALA A 290 11.52 -22.58 3.59
C ALA A 290 11.69 -21.13 3.08
N GLN A 291 11.02 -20.80 1.96
CA GLN A 291 10.97 -19.44 1.44
C GLN A 291 10.25 -18.54 2.46
N LEU A 292 11.01 -17.72 3.17
CA LEU A 292 10.46 -16.77 4.14
C LEU A 292 9.83 -15.59 3.41
N VAL A 293 8.52 -15.40 3.57
CA VAL A 293 7.76 -14.28 3.04
C VAL A 293 7.21 -13.49 4.21
N LEU A 294 7.30 -12.16 4.13
CA LEU A 294 6.73 -11.24 5.10
C LEU A 294 5.21 -11.43 5.16
N SER A 295 4.71 -11.83 6.32
CA SER A 295 3.29 -12.09 6.53
C SER A 295 2.46 -10.81 6.39
N GLU A 296 1.17 -10.95 6.09
CA GLU A 296 0.29 -9.79 5.93
C GLU A 296 0.15 -9.01 7.25
N GLU A 297 0.16 -9.71 8.38
CA GLU A 297 0.14 -9.11 9.73
C GLU A 297 1.38 -8.25 9.96
N ALA A 298 2.56 -8.73 9.56
CA ALA A 298 3.79 -7.96 9.67
C ALA A 298 3.74 -6.71 8.79
N LYS A 299 3.20 -6.81 7.56
CA LYS A 299 3.00 -5.65 6.67
C LYS A 299 2.05 -4.61 7.27
N GLN A 300 0.97 -5.05 7.90
CA GLN A 300 0.02 -4.17 8.59
C GLN A 300 0.64 -3.53 9.84
N CYS A 301 1.49 -4.25 10.58
CA CYS A 301 2.27 -3.68 11.68
C CYS A 301 3.22 -2.58 11.19
N VAL A 302 3.93 -2.81 10.07
CA VAL A 302 4.80 -1.80 9.44
C VAL A 302 4.00 -0.55 9.06
N LEU A 303 2.85 -0.74 8.39
CA LEU A 303 1.96 0.36 8.01
C LEU A 303 1.47 1.15 9.22
N PHE A 304 1.00 0.46 10.26
CA PHE A 304 0.56 1.07 11.51
C PHE A 304 1.67 1.90 12.15
N MET A 305 2.86 1.32 12.31
CA MET A 305 4.01 2.01 12.91
C MET A 305 4.44 3.26 12.11
N CYS A 306 4.37 3.19 10.78
CA CYS A 306 4.67 4.34 9.93
C CYS A 306 3.63 5.47 10.05
N ASN A 307 2.34 5.13 10.07
CA ASN A 307 1.26 6.11 10.27
C ASN A 307 1.36 6.81 11.63
N MET A 308 1.95 6.13 12.61
CA MET A 308 2.22 6.65 13.96
C MET A 308 3.54 7.45 14.07
N HIS A 309 4.23 7.76 12.97
CA HIS A 309 5.55 8.45 12.97
C HIS A 309 6.64 7.71 13.75
N ARG A 310 6.51 6.38 13.83
CA ARG A 310 7.49 5.49 14.46
C ARG A 310 8.26 4.65 13.44
N ALA A 311 8.40 5.18 12.22
CA ALA A 311 9.12 4.47 11.17
C ALA A 311 10.63 4.36 11.48
N ALA A 312 11.17 5.26 12.32
CA ALA A 312 12.52 5.13 12.86
C ALA A 312 12.74 3.81 13.62
N ASP A 313 11.74 3.37 14.40
CA ASP A 313 11.83 2.10 15.13
C ASP A 313 11.79 0.90 14.18
N VAL A 314 10.97 0.99 13.12
CA VAL A 314 10.93 -0.04 12.07
C VAL A 314 12.27 -0.11 11.34
N LEU A 315 12.85 1.02 10.97
CA LEU A 315 14.18 1.08 10.35
C LEU A 315 15.28 0.57 11.29
N ALA A 316 15.16 0.80 12.61
CA ALA A 316 16.10 0.21 13.57
C ALA A 316 16.04 -1.32 13.58
N LEU A 317 14.84 -1.93 13.46
CA LEU A 317 14.71 -3.39 13.29
C LEU A 317 15.31 -3.87 11.96
N VAL A 318 15.15 -3.10 10.88
CA VAL A 318 15.79 -3.39 9.59
C VAL A 318 17.31 -3.38 9.75
N VAL A 319 17.88 -2.32 10.34
CA VAL A 319 19.32 -2.20 10.59
C VAL A 319 19.82 -3.38 11.43
N GLU A 320 19.16 -3.72 12.53
CA GLU A 320 19.51 -4.87 13.37
C GLU A 320 19.50 -6.19 12.56
N SER A 321 18.49 -6.38 11.70
CA SER A 321 18.38 -7.57 10.83
C SER A 321 19.53 -7.62 9.81
N VAL A 322 19.92 -6.47 9.28
CA VAL A 322 20.92 -6.33 8.23
C VAL A 322 22.34 -6.43 8.80
N GLU A 323 22.60 -5.92 10.01
CA GLU A 323 23.88 -6.11 10.71
C GLU A 323 24.15 -7.58 11.05
N GLU A 324 23.12 -8.37 11.31
CA GLU A 324 23.26 -9.82 11.48
C GLU A 324 23.79 -10.52 10.22
N LEU A 325 23.47 -10.00 9.03
CA LEU A 325 24.03 -10.51 7.76
C LEU A 325 25.54 -10.28 7.69
N GLN A 326 26.04 -9.17 8.26
CA GLN A 326 27.46 -8.87 8.33
C GLN A 326 28.17 -9.76 9.36
N ASN A 327 27.57 -9.96 10.53
CA ASN A 327 28.13 -10.82 11.59
C ASN A 327 28.31 -12.29 11.13
N LYS A 328 27.42 -12.80 10.28
CA LYS A 328 27.51 -14.15 9.70
C LYS A 328 28.68 -14.32 8.71
N GLN A 329 29.23 -13.23 8.17
CA GLN A 329 30.33 -13.28 7.21
C GLN A 329 31.71 -13.24 7.87
N THR A 330 31.83 -12.59 9.02
CA THR A 330 33.09 -12.50 9.74
C THR A 330 33.23 -13.65 10.73
N PRO A 331 34.26 -14.53 10.64
CA PRO A 331 34.52 -15.50 11.68
C PRO A 331 34.90 -14.77 12.98
N VAL A 332 34.01 -14.79 13.97
CA VAL A 332 34.28 -14.18 15.28
C VAL A 332 35.44 -14.91 15.93
N LYS A 333 36.62 -14.27 16.04
CA LYS A 333 37.68 -14.70 16.96
C LYS A 333 37.16 -14.56 18.38
N GLN A 334 36.51 -15.60 18.90
CA GLN A 334 35.93 -15.60 20.25
C GLN A 334 37.04 -15.73 21.31
N ARG A 335 37.30 -14.65 22.04
CA ARG A 335 37.67 -14.68 23.45
C ARG A 335 37.33 -13.34 24.10
N ARG A 336 36.04 -13.10 24.34
CA ARG A 336 35.55 -12.23 25.42
C ARG A 336 34.20 -12.75 25.89
N VAL A 337 34.10 -13.00 27.20
CA VAL A 337 32.86 -13.33 27.88
C VAL A 337 31.93 -12.13 27.72
N ARG A 338 30.89 -12.27 26.89
CA ARG A 338 29.77 -11.33 26.82
C ARG A 338 28.62 -11.95 27.59
N PHE A 339 28.04 -11.19 28.51
CA PHE A 339 26.72 -11.48 29.05
C PHE A 339 25.72 -11.40 27.89
N CYS A 340 25.37 -12.55 27.30
CA CYS A 340 24.31 -12.64 26.32
C CYS A 340 22.98 -12.55 27.07
N VAL A 341 22.37 -11.37 27.10
CA VAL A 341 20.91 -11.33 27.09
C VAL A 341 20.53 -11.98 25.76
N GLU A 342 19.86 -13.13 25.78
CA GLU A 342 19.41 -13.88 24.59
C GLU A 342 18.44 -13.04 23.75
N ARG A 343 18.94 -12.03 23.04
CA ARG A 343 18.21 -11.36 21.99
C ARG A 343 18.31 -12.26 20.76
N ARG A 344 17.24 -12.98 20.45
CA ARG A 344 17.11 -13.64 19.13
C ARG A 344 17.26 -12.55 18.06
N PRO A 345 18.28 -12.63 17.18
CA PRO A 345 18.48 -11.63 16.15
C PRO A 345 17.34 -11.69 15.13
N CYS A 346 17.01 -10.55 14.54
CA CYS A 346 16.00 -10.48 13.48
C CYS A 346 16.54 -11.13 12.19
N ASN A 347 15.64 -11.75 11.43
CA ASN A 347 15.99 -12.43 10.19
C ASN A 347 16.35 -11.40 9.10
N PRO A 348 17.54 -11.48 8.49
CA PRO A 348 18.00 -10.50 7.50
C PRO A 348 17.07 -10.42 6.28
N LEU A 349 16.56 -11.55 5.80
CA LEU A 349 15.70 -11.57 4.61
C LEU A 349 14.36 -10.88 4.87
N LEU A 350 13.75 -11.12 6.04
CA LEU A 350 12.50 -10.46 6.42
C LEU A 350 12.70 -8.96 6.66
N GLY A 351 13.81 -8.56 7.29
CA GLY A 351 14.18 -7.15 7.45
C GLY A 351 14.34 -6.42 6.11
N LEU A 352 14.99 -7.06 5.13
CA LEU A 352 15.10 -6.51 3.77
C LEU A 352 13.75 -6.43 3.05
N GLN A 353 12.84 -7.39 3.26
CA GLN A 353 11.46 -7.31 2.72
C GLN A 353 10.67 -6.15 3.33
N VAL A 354 10.84 -5.87 4.64
CA VAL A 354 10.26 -4.68 5.28
C VAL A 354 10.81 -3.42 4.64
N LEU A 355 12.12 -3.31 4.43
CA LEU A 355 12.72 -2.14 3.77
C LEU A 355 12.19 -1.95 2.35
N ARG A 356 12.05 -3.04 1.59
CA ARG A 356 11.45 -2.98 0.24
C ARG A 356 10.04 -2.42 0.28
N GLN A 357 9.18 -2.93 1.17
CA GLN A 357 7.81 -2.43 1.34
C GLN A 357 7.78 -0.92 1.66
N LEU A 358 8.69 -0.46 2.52
CA LEU A 358 8.82 0.95 2.90
C LEU A 358 9.19 1.84 1.71
N LEU A 359 10.08 1.37 0.83
CA LEU A 359 10.61 2.15 -0.30
C LEU A 359 9.73 2.09 -1.56
N GLU A 360 9.07 0.97 -1.83
CA GLU A 360 8.22 0.78 -3.02
C GLU A 360 6.82 1.38 -2.84
N SER A 361 6.35 1.53 -1.59
CA SER A 361 5.05 2.11 -1.29
C SER A 361 5.10 3.64 -1.34
N PRO A 362 4.39 4.32 -2.27
CA PRO A 362 4.52 5.77 -2.45
C PRO A 362 4.15 6.59 -1.20
N HIS A 363 3.11 6.15 -0.48
CA HIS A 363 2.64 6.87 0.72
C HIS A 363 3.62 6.73 1.90
N LEU A 364 4.24 5.55 2.06
CA LEU A 364 5.24 5.31 3.11
C LEU A 364 6.54 6.04 2.78
N GLN A 365 6.98 5.97 1.53
CA GLN A 365 8.17 6.66 1.05
C GLN A 365 8.10 8.17 1.29
N VAL A 366 6.98 8.82 0.95
CA VAL A 366 6.77 10.26 1.20
C VAL A 366 6.83 10.57 2.70
N THR A 367 6.24 9.72 3.54
CA THR A 367 6.25 9.90 5.01
C THR A 367 7.66 9.76 5.59
N LEU A 368 8.41 8.75 5.14
CA LEU A 368 9.79 8.48 5.54
C LEU A 368 10.72 9.64 5.16
N LEU A 369 10.66 10.08 3.91
CA LEU A 369 11.49 11.18 3.39
C LEU A 369 11.20 12.52 4.06
N LYS A 370 10.01 12.69 4.65
CA LYS A 370 9.60 13.92 5.32
C LYS A 370 10.01 13.95 6.80
N HIS A 371 9.97 12.80 7.48
CA HIS A 371 10.07 12.75 8.94
C HIS A 371 11.24 11.91 9.48
N HIS A 372 11.86 11.05 8.66
CA HIS A 372 12.81 10.04 9.12
C HIS A 372 14.08 9.97 8.28
N THR A 373 14.58 11.12 7.82
CA THR A 373 15.79 11.23 7.00
C THR A 373 17.03 10.66 7.69
N VAL A 374 17.23 10.92 8.99
CA VAL A 374 18.39 10.41 9.75
C VAL A 374 18.43 8.86 9.76
N PRO A 375 17.38 8.15 10.24
CA PRO A 375 17.34 6.68 10.16
C PRO A 375 17.52 6.10 8.75
N LEU A 376 17.09 6.81 7.71
CA LEU A 376 17.30 6.37 6.32
C LEU A 376 18.78 6.43 5.93
N PHE A 377 19.50 7.48 6.31
CA PHE A 377 20.95 7.56 6.07
C PHE A 377 21.72 6.54 6.90
N ASP A 378 21.29 6.25 8.14
CA ASP A 378 21.88 5.17 8.94
C ASP A 378 21.69 3.81 8.25
N THR A 379 20.47 3.53 7.77
CA THR A 379 20.16 2.31 7.01
C THR A 379 20.98 2.24 5.72
N TRP A 380 21.12 3.36 4.99
CA TRP A 380 21.94 3.46 3.80
C TRP A 380 23.41 3.13 4.08
N SER A 381 23.98 3.65 5.18
CA SER A 381 25.37 3.38 5.57
C SER A 381 25.63 1.90 5.87
N VAL A 382 24.66 1.22 6.50
CA VAL A 382 24.76 -0.21 6.79
C VAL A 382 24.70 -1.03 5.50
N LEU A 383 23.78 -0.69 4.59
CA LEU A 383 23.67 -1.34 3.29
C LEU A 383 24.91 -1.11 2.41
N LEU A 384 25.52 0.07 2.47
CA LEU A 384 26.77 0.36 1.78
C LEU A 384 27.91 -0.57 2.26
N ARG A 385 28.04 -0.79 3.58
CA ARG A 385 29.03 -1.74 4.13
C ARG A 385 28.83 -3.17 3.62
N ILE A 386 27.58 -3.59 3.44
CA ILE A 386 27.24 -4.90 2.87
C ILE A 386 27.53 -4.95 1.38
N ALA A 387 27.22 -3.88 0.64
CA ALA A 387 27.57 -3.76 -0.76
C ALA A 387 29.09 -3.87 -0.94
N ASP A 388 29.89 -3.21 -0.11
CA ASP A 388 31.36 -3.32 -0.15
C ASP A 388 31.84 -4.73 0.22
N SER A 389 31.23 -5.38 1.21
CA SER A 389 31.52 -6.79 1.54
C SER A 389 31.20 -7.73 0.36
N LEU A 390 30.09 -7.48 -0.36
CA LEU A 390 29.74 -8.24 -1.56
C LEU A 390 30.77 -8.03 -2.68
N LYS A 391 31.27 -6.81 -2.88
CA LYS A 391 32.33 -6.52 -3.87
C LYS A 391 33.60 -7.30 -3.55
N ASP A 392 34.03 -7.29 -2.28
CA ASP A 392 35.21 -8.04 -1.84
C ASP A 392 35.04 -9.54 -2.07
N LEU A 393 33.86 -10.08 -1.76
CA LEU A 393 33.53 -11.50 -2.00
C LEU A 393 33.54 -11.89 -3.47
N LEU A 394 33.06 -11.01 -4.36
CA LEU A 394 33.10 -11.25 -5.81
C LEU A 394 34.53 -11.14 -6.37
N CYS A 395 35.42 -10.39 -5.69
CA CYS A 395 36.81 -10.25 -6.09
C CYS A 395 37.72 -11.38 -5.60
N ILE A 396 37.41 -12.04 -4.47
CA ILE A 396 38.25 -13.08 -3.84
C ILE A 396 37.87 -14.49 -4.33
N SER A 397 38.86 -15.27 -4.79
CA SER A 397 38.66 -16.58 -5.44
C SER A 397 38.21 -17.72 -4.50
N ASN A 398 38.37 -17.62 -3.17
CA ASN A 398 38.25 -18.78 -2.25
C ASN A 398 37.23 -18.65 -1.10
N GLY A 399 36.36 -17.64 -1.08
CA GLY A 399 35.37 -17.46 -0.01
C GLY A 399 34.27 -18.53 -0.01
N ARG A 400 34.00 -19.17 1.14
CA ARG A 400 32.75 -19.94 1.37
C ARG A 400 31.58 -18.95 1.44
N MET A 401 30.56 -19.18 0.64
CA MET A 401 29.51 -18.19 0.38
C MET A 401 28.21 -18.54 1.12
N ALA A 402 28.13 -18.25 2.42
CA ALA A 402 26.86 -18.29 3.14
C ALA A 402 26.12 -16.95 2.96
N ALA A 403 24.83 -16.97 2.63
CA ALA A 403 23.92 -15.80 2.51
C ALA A 403 24.04 -14.89 1.25
N GLN A 404 24.32 -15.47 0.07
CA GLN A 404 24.44 -14.72 -1.19
C GLN A 404 23.14 -14.03 -1.64
N SER A 405 21.99 -14.69 -1.49
CA SER A 405 20.68 -14.16 -1.91
C SER A 405 20.29 -12.90 -1.13
N GLU A 406 20.57 -12.89 0.17
CA GLU A 406 20.30 -11.80 1.07
C GLU A 406 21.23 -10.61 0.78
N MET A 407 22.52 -10.85 0.50
CA MET A 407 23.46 -9.80 0.09
C MET A 407 23.07 -9.16 -1.25
N MET A 408 22.62 -9.96 -2.22
CA MET A 408 22.11 -9.42 -3.49
C MET A 408 20.86 -8.56 -3.28
N THR A 409 19.96 -8.99 -2.41
CA THR A 409 18.78 -8.22 -2.05
C THR A 409 19.15 -6.91 -1.34
N ALA A 410 20.15 -6.95 -0.45
CA ALA A 410 20.69 -5.77 0.21
C ALA A 410 21.37 -4.81 -0.78
N PHE A 411 22.09 -5.32 -1.79
CA PHE A 411 22.70 -4.50 -2.84
C PHE A 411 21.65 -3.81 -3.72
N ASP A 412 20.58 -4.51 -4.10
CA ASP A 412 19.46 -3.89 -4.82
C ASP A 412 18.80 -2.77 -3.99
N LEU A 413 18.53 -3.04 -2.71
CA LEU A 413 17.96 -2.04 -1.80
C LEU A 413 18.91 -0.89 -1.49
N PHE A 414 20.22 -1.11 -1.49
CA PHE A 414 21.22 -0.05 -1.41
C PHE A 414 21.09 0.93 -2.58
N LEU A 415 21.02 0.42 -3.82
CA LEU A 415 20.88 1.26 -5.00
C LEU A 415 19.52 1.97 -5.04
N LEU A 416 18.44 1.27 -4.68
CA LEU A 416 17.11 1.87 -4.58
C LEU A 416 17.06 2.98 -3.52
N LEU A 417 17.61 2.75 -2.32
CA LEU A 417 17.65 3.76 -1.27
C LEU A 417 18.52 4.96 -1.68
N THR A 418 19.65 4.72 -2.36
CA THR A 418 20.49 5.78 -2.93
C THR A 418 19.70 6.64 -3.93
N TYR A 419 18.92 6.00 -4.81
CA TYR A 419 18.03 6.68 -5.75
C TYR A 419 16.97 7.53 -5.01
N VAL A 420 16.32 6.96 -3.99
CA VAL A 420 15.25 7.63 -3.22
C VAL A 420 15.77 8.81 -2.38
N LEU A 421 17.01 8.74 -1.90
CA LEU A 421 17.64 9.81 -1.13
C LEU A 421 18.18 10.98 -1.98
N HIS A 422 18.18 10.86 -3.30
CA HIS A 422 18.66 11.92 -4.19
C HIS A 422 17.98 13.27 -3.89
N GLY A 423 18.79 14.33 -3.77
CA GLY A 423 18.33 15.70 -3.51
C GLY A 423 17.89 15.96 -2.06
N LYS A 424 17.97 14.97 -1.16
CA LYS A 424 17.70 15.19 0.28
C LYS A 424 18.92 15.77 0.98
N LYS A 425 18.68 16.66 1.94
CA LYS A 425 19.76 17.21 2.78
C LYS A 425 20.33 16.12 3.66
N HIS A 426 21.63 15.92 3.58
CA HIS A 426 22.34 15.00 4.45
C HIS A 426 22.31 15.54 5.88
N PRO A 427 21.98 14.71 6.89
CA PRO A 427 21.76 15.19 8.26
C PRO A 427 23.01 15.74 8.94
N VAL A 428 24.19 15.24 8.57
CA VAL A 428 25.48 15.66 9.16
C VAL A 428 26.10 16.85 8.42
N THR A 429 26.19 16.81 7.08
CA THR A 429 26.87 17.84 6.29
C THR A 429 25.95 19.00 5.89
N GLY A 430 24.62 18.81 5.93
CA GLY A 430 23.64 19.81 5.49
C GLY A 430 23.54 20.00 3.97
N GLU A 431 24.45 19.40 3.21
CA GLU A 431 24.52 19.45 1.75
C GLU A 431 23.46 18.54 1.11
N GLN A 432 23.12 18.81 -0.15
CA GLN A 432 22.22 17.94 -0.91
C GLN A 432 22.94 16.64 -1.31
N PHE A 433 22.34 15.52 -0.95
CA PHE A 433 22.87 14.20 -1.30
C PHE A 433 22.77 13.96 -2.80
N THR A 434 23.93 13.80 -3.43
CA THR A 434 24.04 13.57 -4.88
C THR A 434 24.24 12.08 -5.15
N ALA A 435 23.14 11.40 -5.47
CA ALA A 435 23.14 9.98 -5.80
C ALA A 435 24.02 9.62 -7.02
N LEU A 436 24.19 10.53 -7.99
CA LEU A 436 24.96 10.29 -9.22
C LEU A 436 26.41 9.86 -8.92
N ALA A 437 27.10 10.56 -8.02
CA ALA A 437 28.48 10.21 -7.64
C ALA A 437 28.59 8.79 -7.05
N THR A 438 27.57 8.35 -6.31
CA THR A 438 27.53 6.99 -5.77
C THR A 438 27.35 5.96 -6.89
N PHE A 439 26.48 6.24 -7.87
CA PHE A 439 26.27 5.37 -9.03
C PHE A 439 27.47 5.33 -9.98
N GLU A 440 28.16 6.44 -10.20
CA GLU A 440 29.41 6.48 -10.96
C GLU A 440 30.47 5.60 -10.31
N ARG A 441 30.66 5.71 -8.99
CA ARG A 441 31.58 4.85 -8.26
C ARG A 441 31.23 3.36 -8.34
N GLN A 442 29.94 3.01 -8.37
CA GLN A 442 29.54 1.62 -8.61
C GLN A 442 29.85 1.17 -10.04
N MET A 443 29.60 2.03 -11.02
CA MET A 443 29.87 1.77 -12.44
C MET A 443 31.36 1.53 -12.68
N GLU A 444 32.22 2.41 -12.17
CA GLU A 444 33.67 2.31 -12.27
C GLU A 444 34.18 1.00 -11.66
N TRP A 445 33.69 0.64 -10.47
CA TRP A 445 34.04 -0.64 -9.86
C TRP A 445 33.59 -1.83 -10.72
N ILE A 446 32.36 -1.81 -11.26
CA ILE A 446 31.87 -2.88 -12.14
C ILE A 446 32.76 -2.97 -13.39
N GLN A 447 33.10 -1.83 -13.98
CA GLN A 447 33.92 -1.74 -15.18
C GLN A 447 35.33 -2.28 -14.99
N GLU A 448 36.00 -1.92 -13.89
CA GLU A 448 37.39 -2.27 -13.65
C GLU A 448 37.56 -3.67 -13.07
N HIS A 449 36.66 -4.09 -12.18
CA HIS A 449 36.89 -5.26 -11.33
C HIS A 449 35.97 -6.44 -11.64
N LEU A 450 34.74 -6.18 -12.10
CA LEU A 450 33.72 -7.21 -12.29
C LEU A 450 33.65 -7.66 -13.76
N LEU A 451 33.42 -6.73 -14.69
CA LEU A 451 33.25 -7.00 -16.13
C LEU A 451 34.40 -7.85 -16.71
N PRO A 452 35.68 -7.54 -16.50
CA PRO A 452 36.78 -8.33 -17.08
C PRO A 452 36.85 -9.79 -16.58
N LYS A 453 36.25 -10.07 -15.40
CA LYS A 453 36.27 -11.39 -14.77
C LYS A 453 35.08 -12.25 -15.16
N VAL A 454 33.93 -11.66 -15.52
CA VAL A 454 32.68 -12.38 -15.82
C VAL A 454 32.88 -13.57 -16.79
N PRO A 455 33.58 -13.44 -17.93
CA PRO A 455 33.76 -14.56 -18.88
C PRO A 455 34.59 -15.71 -18.34
N ARG A 456 35.42 -15.44 -17.32
CA ARG A 456 36.31 -16.44 -16.70
C ARG A 456 35.66 -17.13 -15.50
N LEU A 457 34.51 -16.62 -15.03
CA LEU A 457 33.78 -17.20 -13.91
C LEU A 457 32.84 -18.30 -14.40
N ALA A 458 32.65 -19.35 -13.60
CA ALA A 458 31.70 -20.42 -13.88
C ALA A 458 30.71 -20.61 -12.73
N GLY A 459 29.51 -21.12 -13.06
CA GLY A 459 28.45 -21.43 -12.10
C GLY A 459 27.91 -20.21 -11.34
N ARG A 460 27.59 -20.41 -10.06
CA ARG A 460 26.85 -19.45 -9.22
C ARG A 460 27.52 -18.08 -9.06
N ARG A 461 28.85 -17.98 -9.13
CA ARG A 461 29.55 -16.68 -9.06
C ARG A 461 29.36 -15.84 -10.32
N ARG A 462 29.31 -16.49 -11.48
CA ARG A 462 28.98 -15.81 -12.75
C ARG A 462 27.56 -15.27 -12.70
N GLU A 463 26.60 -16.10 -12.27
CA GLU A 463 25.19 -15.68 -12.11
C GLU A 463 25.04 -14.46 -11.22
N LEU A 464 25.70 -14.44 -10.05
CA LEU A 464 25.68 -13.29 -9.13
C LEU A 464 26.31 -12.03 -9.73
N SER A 465 27.44 -12.19 -10.43
CA SER A 465 28.14 -11.07 -11.08
C SER A 465 27.26 -10.45 -12.17
N VAL A 466 26.63 -11.29 -13.00
CA VAL A 466 25.65 -10.85 -14.01
C VAL A 466 24.46 -10.17 -13.33
N GLN A 467 23.96 -10.72 -12.22
CA GLN A 467 22.84 -10.12 -11.49
C GLN A 467 23.19 -8.74 -10.92
N VAL A 468 24.40 -8.52 -10.40
CA VAL A 468 24.87 -7.18 -9.96
C VAL A 468 24.82 -6.19 -11.11
N ILE A 469 25.33 -6.57 -12.30
CA ILE A 469 25.32 -5.72 -13.49
C ILE A 469 23.87 -5.40 -13.90
N LYS A 470 22.99 -6.40 -13.96
CA LYS A 470 21.57 -6.20 -14.27
C LYS A 470 20.88 -5.23 -13.30
N THR A 471 21.12 -5.39 -12.01
CA THR A 471 20.56 -4.50 -10.99
C THR A 471 21.05 -3.06 -11.18
N TYR A 472 22.34 -2.87 -11.47
CA TYR A 472 22.88 -1.56 -11.78
C TYR A 472 22.22 -0.93 -13.02
N LEU A 473 22.13 -1.68 -14.14
CA LEU A 473 21.52 -1.20 -15.39
C LEU A 473 20.06 -0.78 -15.20
N LYS A 474 19.29 -1.53 -14.41
CA LYS A 474 17.90 -1.18 -14.06
C LYS A 474 17.81 0.17 -13.34
N VAL A 475 18.71 0.43 -12.40
CA VAL A 475 18.75 1.70 -11.66
C VAL A 475 19.24 2.83 -12.56
N ALA A 476 20.25 2.62 -13.41
CA ALA A 476 20.69 3.59 -14.39
C ALA A 476 19.55 4.02 -15.32
N ARG A 477 18.75 3.07 -15.82
CA ARG A 477 17.52 3.36 -16.59
C ARG A 477 16.54 4.22 -15.80
N ALA A 478 16.32 3.91 -14.51
CA ALA A 478 15.42 4.66 -13.64
C ALA A 478 15.89 6.10 -13.42
N VAL A 479 17.19 6.36 -13.32
CA VAL A 479 17.77 7.71 -13.22
C VAL A 479 17.40 8.56 -14.45
N PHE A 480 17.50 8.02 -15.66
CA PHE A 480 17.09 8.73 -16.87
C PHE A 480 15.58 8.99 -16.93
N MET A 481 14.76 7.99 -16.55
CA MET A 481 13.30 8.15 -16.46
C MET A 481 12.89 9.24 -15.47
N ALA A 482 13.68 9.44 -14.42
CA ALA A 482 13.43 10.39 -13.36
C ALA A 482 13.93 11.81 -13.66
N GLN A 483 14.59 12.02 -14.81
CA GLN A 483 14.94 13.35 -15.34
C GLN A 483 15.96 14.14 -14.49
N TRP A 484 16.87 13.47 -13.78
CA TRP A 484 17.96 14.12 -13.03
C TRP A 484 19.35 13.63 -13.42
N ALA A 485 19.48 12.97 -14.57
CA ALA A 485 20.78 12.65 -15.16
C ALA A 485 21.51 13.93 -15.60
N THR A 486 22.85 13.91 -15.58
CA THR A 486 23.71 14.94 -16.17
C THR A 486 24.29 14.46 -17.50
N PHE A 487 24.79 15.39 -18.31
CA PHE A 487 25.50 15.06 -19.55
C PHE A 487 26.66 14.09 -19.31
N ASP A 488 27.51 14.38 -18.32
CA ASP A 488 28.68 13.56 -17.98
C ASP A 488 28.27 12.13 -17.56
N PHE A 489 27.23 12.01 -16.74
CA PHE A 489 26.68 10.71 -16.36
C PHE A 489 26.14 9.94 -17.58
N ALA A 490 25.42 10.63 -18.49
CA ALA A 490 24.88 10.04 -19.70
C ALA A 490 25.99 9.49 -20.62
N GLU A 491 27.05 10.27 -20.82
CA GLU A 491 28.21 9.87 -21.62
C GLU A 491 28.91 8.65 -21.03
N LYS A 492 29.18 8.65 -19.72
CA LYS A 492 29.79 7.52 -19.03
C LYS A 492 28.94 6.25 -19.11
N VAL A 493 27.62 6.36 -18.93
CA VAL A 493 26.72 5.19 -19.06
C VAL A 493 26.76 4.64 -20.48
N LEU A 494 26.73 5.46 -21.52
CA LEU A 494 26.79 4.97 -22.90
C LEU A 494 28.10 4.25 -23.22
N ARG A 495 29.24 4.76 -22.74
CA ARG A 495 30.53 4.06 -22.83
C ARG A 495 30.51 2.74 -22.07
N PHE A 496 29.93 2.74 -20.88
CA PHE A 496 29.75 1.52 -20.09
C PHE A 496 28.88 0.47 -20.79
N LEU A 497 27.80 0.88 -21.46
CA LEU A 497 26.96 -0.01 -22.26
C LEU A 497 27.71 -0.59 -23.46
N GLU A 498 28.60 0.19 -24.09
CA GLU A 498 29.45 -0.28 -25.20
C GLU A 498 30.37 -1.41 -24.71
N LEU A 499 31.03 -1.20 -23.56
CA LEU A 499 31.84 -2.24 -22.91
C LEU A 499 31.02 -3.48 -22.55
N CYS A 500 29.78 -3.32 -22.07
CA CYS A 500 28.91 -4.45 -21.76
C CYS A 500 28.50 -5.25 -23.02
N LYS A 501 28.38 -4.58 -24.17
CA LYS A 501 28.00 -5.18 -25.46
C LYS A 501 29.17 -5.90 -26.13
N GLU A 502 30.39 -5.41 -25.96
CA GLU A 502 31.62 -6.03 -26.51
C GLU A 502 31.97 -7.36 -25.84
N MET A 503 31.42 -7.64 -24.66
CA MET A 503 31.58 -8.91 -23.99
C MET A 503 30.84 -10.01 -24.76
N ALA A 504 31.53 -11.13 -25.04
CA ALA A 504 31.01 -12.31 -25.76
C ALA A 504 29.74 -12.96 -25.15
N GLU A 505 29.24 -12.42 -24.04
CA GLU A 505 28.07 -12.85 -23.29
C GLU A 505 26.89 -11.87 -23.44
N ALA A 506 26.92 -10.99 -24.45
CA ALA A 506 25.90 -9.98 -24.70
C ALA A 506 24.47 -10.54 -24.60
N ASP A 507 24.21 -11.78 -25.03
CA ASP A 507 22.87 -12.39 -24.96
C ASP A 507 22.23 -12.37 -23.56
N CYS A 508 23.00 -12.49 -22.48
CA CYS A 508 22.43 -12.49 -21.13
C CYS A 508 22.13 -11.10 -20.57
N LEU A 509 22.78 -10.05 -21.08
CA LEU A 509 22.60 -8.64 -20.70
C LEU A 509 21.85 -7.82 -21.76
N LYS A 510 21.63 -8.38 -22.96
CA LYS A 510 21.10 -7.69 -24.14
C LYS A 510 19.78 -7.00 -23.85
N GLU A 511 18.84 -7.71 -23.22
CA GLU A 511 17.53 -7.14 -22.88
C GLU A 511 17.65 -5.93 -21.93
N ASP A 512 18.52 -5.99 -20.93
CA ASP A 512 18.72 -4.90 -19.97
C ASP A 512 19.46 -3.71 -20.62
N ILE A 513 20.40 -3.96 -21.54
CA ILE A 513 21.14 -2.94 -22.30
C ILE A 513 20.20 -2.22 -23.29
N ASP A 514 19.43 -2.98 -24.07
CA ASP A 514 18.56 -2.46 -25.14
C ASP A 514 17.43 -1.56 -24.60
N GLN A 515 17.08 -1.69 -23.32
CA GLN A 515 16.05 -0.87 -22.66
C GLN A 515 16.52 0.55 -22.30
N ILE A 516 17.82 0.85 -22.27
CA ILE A 516 18.35 2.15 -21.82
C ILE A 516 18.40 3.19 -22.96
N PRO A 517 18.97 2.91 -24.15
CA PRO A 517 19.07 3.88 -25.25
C PRO A 517 17.74 4.56 -25.64
N PRO A 518 16.58 3.85 -25.72
CA PRO A 518 15.30 4.49 -26.03
C PRO A 518 14.87 5.53 -24.97
N VAL A 519 15.14 5.24 -23.70
CA VAL A 519 14.84 6.15 -22.59
C VAL A 519 15.74 7.39 -22.66
N MET A 520 17.04 7.19 -22.92
CA MET A 520 17.97 8.30 -23.07
C MET A 520 17.61 9.23 -24.23
N ARG A 521 17.22 8.69 -25.41
CA ARG A 521 16.72 9.52 -26.52
C ARG A 521 15.49 10.34 -26.12
N ARG A 522 14.53 9.71 -25.45
CA ARG A 522 13.28 10.37 -25.02
C ARG A 522 13.54 11.54 -24.07
N PHE A 523 14.51 11.41 -23.17
CA PHE A 523 14.81 12.43 -22.16
C PHE A 523 16.07 13.24 -22.44
N MET A 524 16.64 13.16 -23.65
CA MET A 524 17.90 13.82 -24.02
C MET A 524 17.90 15.32 -23.72
N ARG A 525 16.78 15.99 -23.95
CA ARG A 525 16.61 17.44 -23.69
C ARG A 525 16.74 17.84 -22.22
N VAL A 526 16.70 16.89 -21.30
CA VAL A 526 16.77 17.16 -19.85
C VAL A 526 18.21 17.33 -19.39
N PHE A 527 19.16 16.61 -20.00
CA PHE A 527 20.55 16.53 -19.54
C PHE A 527 21.57 17.05 -20.55
N VAL A 528 21.09 17.60 -21.67
CA VAL A 528 21.89 18.21 -22.73
C VAL A 528 21.56 19.70 -22.79
N GLU A 529 22.58 20.53 -22.64
CA GLU A 529 22.44 21.99 -22.64
C GLU A 529 22.70 22.60 -24.02
N ASN A 530 23.60 22.00 -24.81
CA ASN A 530 24.07 22.55 -26.08
C ASN A 530 23.97 21.55 -27.25
N GLU A 531 23.90 22.04 -28.49
CA GLU A 531 23.84 21.18 -29.70
C GLU A 531 25.06 20.26 -29.86
N GLN A 532 26.24 20.69 -29.39
CA GLN A 532 27.45 19.86 -29.39
C GLN A 532 27.31 18.64 -28.48
N GLN A 533 26.74 18.82 -27.29
CA GLN A 533 26.44 17.73 -26.34
C GLN A 533 25.36 16.81 -26.92
N ALA A 534 24.34 17.36 -27.59
CA ALA A 534 23.31 16.58 -28.27
C ALA A 534 23.91 15.68 -29.37
N SER A 535 24.81 16.24 -30.18
CA SER A 535 25.51 15.52 -31.24
C SER A 535 26.38 14.40 -30.68
N ALA A 536 27.11 14.64 -29.57
CA ALA A 536 27.96 13.64 -28.93
C ALA A 536 27.14 12.44 -28.41
N ILE A 537 26.03 12.70 -27.71
CA ILE A 537 25.13 11.66 -27.21
C ILE A 537 24.45 10.91 -28.35
N THR A 538 24.03 11.60 -29.41
CA THR A 538 23.40 10.99 -30.59
C THR A 538 24.36 10.03 -31.29
N THR A 539 25.61 10.46 -31.50
CA THR A 539 26.67 9.64 -32.10
C THR A 539 26.92 8.36 -31.28
N LEU A 540 26.92 8.45 -29.95
CA LEU A 540 27.05 7.29 -29.07
C LEU A 540 25.82 6.36 -29.12
N LEU A 541 24.62 6.92 -29.23
CA LEU A 541 23.36 6.17 -29.31
C LEU A 541 23.16 5.44 -30.64
N GLU A 542 23.75 5.94 -31.74
CA GLU A 542 23.71 5.31 -33.06
C GLU A 542 24.39 3.92 -33.04
N LYS A 543 25.42 3.73 -32.21
CA LYS A 543 26.10 2.44 -32.01
C LYS A 543 25.19 1.33 -31.44
N PHE A 544 24.04 1.70 -30.88
CA PHE A 544 23.08 0.77 -30.28
C PHE A 544 21.89 0.44 -31.18
N GLY A 545 21.81 1.04 -32.38
CA GLY A 545 20.88 0.62 -33.45
C GLY A 545 19.45 0.34 -32.98
N CYS A 546 18.75 1.34 -32.45
CA CYS A 546 17.29 1.21 -32.34
C CYS A 546 16.67 1.82 -33.59
N GLU A 547 15.93 1.02 -34.34
CA GLU A 547 15.03 1.53 -35.38
C GLU A 547 14.07 2.55 -34.77
N GLU A 548 13.96 3.71 -35.41
CA GLU A 548 12.88 4.66 -35.15
C GLU A 548 11.56 3.95 -35.43
N THR A 549 10.81 3.58 -34.38
CA THR A 549 9.38 3.36 -34.53
C THR A 549 8.73 4.71 -34.76
N SER A 550 8.79 5.15 -36.02
CA SER A 550 8.03 6.26 -36.56
C SER A 550 6.57 6.09 -36.15
N GLU A 551 6.10 6.94 -35.23
CA GLU A 551 4.69 7.24 -35.05
C GLU A 551 4.15 7.79 -36.37
N LYS A 552 3.68 6.89 -37.24
CA LYS A 552 2.79 7.23 -38.34
C LYS A 552 1.46 7.64 -37.74
N SER A 553 1.36 8.92 -37.41
CA SER A 553 0.10 9.63 -37.31
C SER A 553 -0.57 9.66 -38.68
N SER A 554 -1.42 8.67 -38.96
CA SER A 554 -2.43 8.80 -39.99
C SER A 554 -3.69 8.02 -39.64
N SER A 555 -4.65 8.70 -39.03
CA SER A 555 -6.04 8.43 -39.38
C SER A 555 -6.81 9.74 -39.43
N ARG A 556 -7.01 10.18 -40.67
CA ARG A 556 -7.87 11.28 -41.10
C ARG A 556 -9.28 11.09 -40.51
N ARG A 557 -9.78 12.08 -39.76
CA ARG A 557 -11.21 12.40 -39.78
C ARG A 557 -11.42 13.72 -40.52
N SER A 558 -12.06 13.54 -41.67
CA SER A 558 -12.71 14.53 -42.51
C SER A 558 -13.51 15.54 -41.70
N CYS A 559 -13.11 16.81 -41.77
CA CYS A 559 -14.00 17.95 -41.53
C CYS A 559 -14.32 18.57 -42.88
N ARG A 560 -15.54 18.32 -43.37
CA ARG A 560 -16.18 19.12 -44.42
C ARG A 560 -16.33 20.55 -43.91
N SER A 561 -15.60 21.49 -44.50
CA SER A 561 -15.89 22.92 -44.44
C SER A 561 -16.36 23.35 -45.82
N LEU A 562 -17.67 23.58 -45.94
CA LEU A 562 -18.28 24.30 -47.04
C LEU A 562 -18.13 25.79 -46.76
N LYS A 563 -17.29 26.49 -47.54
CA LYS A 563 -17.38 27.94 -47.75
C LYS A 563 -16.87 28.29 -49.16
N GLY A 564 -17.80 28.41 -50.08
CA GLY A 564 -17.75 29.37 -51.20
C GLY A 564 -19.07 30.15 -51.13
N GLY A 565 -19.18 31.43 -51.44
CA GLY A 565 -18.22 32.41 -51.92
C GLY A 565 -18.96 33.74 -52.08
N SER A 566 -18.22 34.73 -52.57
CA SER A 566 -18.64 35.96 -53.27
C SER A 566 -18.09 37.23 -52.63
N LYS A 567 -17.45 38.01 -53.50
CA LYS A 567 -16.81 39.31 -53.28
C LYS A 567 -17.11 40.11 -54.55
N THR A 568 -17.80 41.24 -54.41
CA THR A 568 -18.05 42.37 -55.33
C THR A 568 -19.19 43.17 -54.66
N ASP A 569 -19.31 44.49 -54.61
CA ASP A 569 -18.55 45.65 -55.07
C ASP A 569 -19.19 46.90 -54.38
N ALA A 570 -18.39 47.96 -54.25
CA ALA A 570 -18.74 49.39 -54.33
C ALA A 570 -19.72 50.14 -53.37
N THR A 571 -19.40 51.44 -53.24
CA THR A 571 -20.18 52.64 -52.82
C THR A 571 -20.37 52.93 -51.33
N VAL A 572 -19.68 53.94 -50.74
CA VAL A 572 -19.96 55.41 -50.66
C VAL A 572 -20.93 55.76 -49.51
N GLY A 573 -20.53 56.67 -48.62
CA GLY A 573 -21.44 57.41 -47.73
C GLY A 573 -20.89 57.79 -46.35
N ASP A 574 -20.33 58.99 -46.26
CA ASP A 574 -20.39 60.03 -45.20
C ASP A 574 -20.72 59.68 -43.72
N GLU A 575 -19.74 60.02 -42.85
CA GLU A 575 -19.83 60.99 -41.72
C GLU A 575 -20.84 60.74 -40.53
N PRO A 576 -20.77 61.49 -39.39
CA PRO A 576 -20.01 61.08 -38.19
C PRO A 576 -20.82 61.07 -36.87
N MET A 577 -20.08 60.89 -35.75
CA MET A 577 -20.41 61.21 -34.35
C MET A 577 -21.48 60.36 -33.62
N VAL A 578 -21.12 59.84 -32.44
CA VAL A 578 -21.57 60.39 -31.14
C VAL A 578 -20.83 59.70 -29.98
N VAL A 579 -20.41 60.55 -29.06
CA VAL A 579 -19.78 60.37 -27.75
C VAL A 579 -20.70 59.63 -26.77
N SER A 580 -20.15 58.81 -25.87
CA SER A 580 -20.38 59.01 -24.43
C SER A 580 -19.46 58.16 -23.55
N ASP A 581 -18.71 58.88 -22.72
CA ASP A 581 -18.07 58.46 -21.48
C ASP A 581 -19.07 57.87 -20.46
N GLY A 582 -18.52 57.15 -19.48
CA GLY A 582 -19.25 56.67 -18.31
C GLY A 582 -18.34 55.99 -17.29
N ASP A 583 -17.57 56.81 -16.58
CA ASP A 583 -16.80 56.61 -15.35
C ASP A 583 -17.45 55.67 -14.29
N VAL A 584 -16.67 54.78 -13.66
CA VAL A 584 -16.01 54.89 -12.33
C VAL A 584 -16.95 54.88 -11.12
N SER A 585 -16.61 54.00 -10.16
CA SER A 585 -16.77 54.03 -8.68
C SER A 585 -17.19 52.63 -8.22
N ASN A 586 -16.61 51.97 -7.22
CA ASN A 586 -15.57 52.28 -6.23
C ASN A 586 -15.05 50.93 -5.70
#